data_AF-A0A968QP26-F1
#
_entry.id   AF-A0A968QP26-F1
#
_cell.length_a   1.000
_cell.length_b   1.000
_cell.length_c   1.000
_cell.angle_alpha   90.00
_cell.angle_beta   90.00
_cell.angle_gamma   90.00
#
_symmetry.space_group_name_H-M   'P 1'
#
loop_
_entity.id
_entity.type
_entity.pdbx_description
1 polymer ?
#
loop_
_entity_poly.entity_id
_entity_poly.type
_entity_poly.pdbx_seq_one_letter_code
_entity_poly.pdbx_strand_id
1 'polypeptide(L)' 'MSRAEAQFDEWVKRLELGSGIELIPPKYFEGKTYTFSMQFNTPDELYQRKARLNKIIESPLLKHYIKSE' A
#
# COMPACT_ATOMS: atom_id res chain seq x y z
N MET A 1 12.05 -9.74 -13.72
CA MET A 1 10.87 -9.04 -13.19
C MET A 1 9.81 -9.02 -14.27
N SER A 2 8.59 -9.43 -13.95
CA SER A 2 7.42 -9.30 -14.82
C SER A 2 6.97 -7.83 -14.91
N ARG A 3 6.18 -7.50 -15.94
CA ARG A 3 5.63 -6.15 -16.12
C ARG A 3 4.72 -5.72 -14.96
N ALA A 4 4.00 -6.67 -14.35
CA ALA A 4 3.11 -6.43 -13.22
C ALA A 4 3.91 -6.07 -11.95
N GLU A 5 5.02 -6.77 -11.68
CA GLU A 5 5.90 -6.48 -10.55
C GLU A 5 6.55 -5.10 -10.66
N ALA A 6 7.10 -4.77 -11.83
CA ALA A 6 7.73 -3.46 -12.06
C ALA A 6 6.73 -2.31 -11.94
N GLN A 7 5.51 -2.53 -12.43
CA GLN A 7 4.43 -1.57 -12.34
C GLN A 7 3.98 -1.37 -10.89
N PHE A 8 3.85 -2.45 -10.11
CA PHE A 8 3.52 -2.38 -8.68
C PHE A 8 4.60 -1.64 -7.87
N ASP A 9 5.87 -1.92 -8.11
CA ASP A 9 6.98 -1.24 -7.44
C ASP A 9 6.98 0.28 -7.69
N GLU A 10 6.70 0.69 -8.94
CA GLU A 10 6.54 2.11 -9.28
C GLU A 10 5.36 2.75 -8.52
N TRP A 11 4.25 2.03 -8.38
CA TRP A 11 3.07 2.52 -7.67
C TRP A 11 3.31 2.68 -6.18
N VAL A 12 3.93 1.68 -5.54
CA VAL A 12 4.28 1.74 -4.11
C VAL A 12 5.20 2.92 -3.82
N LYS A 13 6.15 3.21 -4.71
CA LYS A 13 7.02 4.41 -4.60
C LYS A 13 6.21 5.70 -4.67
N ARG A 14 5.23 5.80 -5.56
CA ARG A 14 4.38 7.00 -5.72
C ARG A 14 3.35 7.19 -4.62
N LEU A 15 2.92 6.11 -3.96
CA LEU A 15 2.01 6.19 -2.81
C LEU A 15 2.69 6.71 -1.55
N GLU A 16 4.03 6.80 -1.54
CA GLU A 16 4.82 7.30 -0.43
C GLU A 16 4.38 6.71 0.92
N LEU A 17 4.30 5.38 1.01
CA LEU A 17 3.68 4.70 2.16
C LEU A 17 4.30 5.12 3.52
N GLY A 18 5.57 5.52 3.50
CA GLY A 18 6.33 5.91 4.67
C GLY A 18 6.88 4.68 5.42
N SER A 19 7.55 4.93 6.53
CA SER A 19 8.18 3.86 7.32
C SER A 19 7.16 3.02 8.09
N GLY A 20 7.26 1.69 7.96
CA GLY A 20 6.45 0.74 8.71
C GLY A 20 5.02 0.57 8.18
N ILE A 21 4.74 1.02 6.96
CA ILE A 21 3.54 0.63 6.20
C ILE A 21 4.02 -0.03 4.90
N GLU A 22 3.56 -1.26 4.66
CA GLU A 22 3.83 -2.00 3.43
C GLU A 22 2.53 -2.36 2.74
N LEU A 23 2.51 -2.22 1.41
CA LEU A 23 1.46 -2.77 0.57
C LEU A 23 2.00 -4.06 -0.06
N ILE A 24 1.26 -5.15 0.13
CA ILE A 24 1.63 -6.48 -0.34
C ILE A 24 0.61 -6.87 -1.42
N PRO A 25 1.06 -7.19 -2.64
CA PRO A 25 0.18 -7.62 -3.71
C PRO A 25 -0.26 -9.07 -3.50
N PRO A 26 -1.32 -9.52 -4.20
CA PRO A 26 -1.67 -10.93 -4.21
C PRO A 26 -0.53 -11.77 -4.79
N LYS A 27 -0.41 -13.02 -4.35
CA LYS A 27 0.62 -13.95 -4.83
C LYS A 27 0.60 -14.02 -6.36
N TYR A 28 1.77 -13.84 -6.98
CA TYR A 28 1.95 -13.79 -8.43
C TYR A 28 1.05 -12.79 -9.18
N PHE A 29 0.44 -11.82 -8.49
CA PHE A 29 -0.54 -10.88 -9.06
C PHE A 29 -1.79 -11.55 -9.67
N GLU A 30 -2.10 -12.80 -9.29
CA GLU A 30 -3.25 -13.56 -9.81
C GLU A 30 -4.54 -13.37 -8.99
N GLY A 31 -4.48 -12.58 -7.91
CA GLY A 31 -5.62 -12.34 -7.01
C GLY A 31 -6.17 -10.90 -7.09
N LYS A 32 -7.28 -10.68 -6.39
CA LYS A 32 -7.90 -9.33 -6.22
C LYS A 32 -7.63 -8.71 -4.85
N THR A 33 -7.03 -9.47 -3.94
CA THR A 33 -6.81 -9.05 -2.56
C THR A 33 -5.42 -8.46 -2.39
N TYR A 34 -5.37 -7.21 -1.92
CA TYR A 34 -4.15 -6.56 -1.48
C TYR A 34 -4.13 -6.52 0.05
N THR A 35 -2.94 -6.56 0.64
CA THR A 35 -2.77 -6.51 2.09
C THR A 35 -1.93 -5.30 2.47
N PHE A 36 -2.43 -4.49 3.39
CA PHE A 36 -1.60 -3.50 4.08
C PHE A 36 -1.06 -4.12 5.38
N SER A 37 0.26 -4.10 5.54
CA SER A 37 0.94 -4.47 6.78
C SER A 37 1.44 -3.20 7.47
N MET A 38 1.23 -3.11 8.78
CA MET A 38 1.67 -1.98 9.59
C MET A 38 2.39 -2.51 10.83
N GLN A 39 3.64 -2.13 11.01
CA GLN A 39 4.45 -2.47 12.19
C GLN A 39 4.58 -1.25 13.06
N PHE A 40 4.51 -1.36 14.39
CA PHE A 40 4.69 -0.24 15.32
C PHE A 40 5.23 -0.67 16.67
N ASN A 41 5.99 0.21 17.33
CA ASN A 41 6.60 -0.07 18.63
C ASN A 41 5.91 0.68 19.78
N THR A 42 5.20 1.76 19.49
CA THR A 42 4.48 2.57 20.48
C THR A 42 3.07 2.93 20.00
N PRO A 43 2.15 3.26 20.92
CA PRO A 43 0.82 3.77 20.55
C PRO A 43 0.88 5.05 19.70
N ASP A 44 1.79 5.98 20.01
CA ASP A 44 1.97 7.21 19.21
C ASP A 44 2.33 6.90 17.76
N GLU A 45 3.25 5.95 17.55
CA GLU A 45 3.58 5.52 16.19
C GLU A 45 2.37 4.87 15.48
N LEU A 46 1.54 4.10 16.19
CA LEU A 46 0.30 3.55 15.63
C LEU A 46 -0.65 4.66 15.18
N TYR A 47 -0.83 5.72 15.99
CA TYR A 47 -1.65 6.86 15.62
C TYR A 47 -1.11 7.59 14.38
N GLN A 48 0.20 7.81 14.32
CA GLN A 48 0.85 8.42 13.16
C GLN A 48 0.68 7.57 11.89
N ARG A 49 0.90 6.26 11.99
CA ARG A 49 0.73 5.34 10.85
C ARG A 49 -0.73 5.20 10.42
N LYS A 50 -1.68 5.18 11.34
CA LYS A 50 -3.12 5.26 11.03
C LYS A 50 -3.45 6.54 10.26
N ALA A 51 -2.95 7.70 10.70
CA ALA A 51 -3.17 8.96 10.01
C ALA A 51 -2.57 8.96 8.60
N ARG A 52 -1.39 8.36 8.40
CA ARG A 52 -0.78 8.18 7.08
C ARG A 52 -1.60 7.22 6.20
N LEU A 53 -2.04 6.09 6.76
CA LEU A 53 -2.89 5.12 6.06
C LEU A 53 -4.19 5.76 5.57
N ASN A 54 -4.84 6.60 6.40
CA ASN A 54 -6.04 7.34 5.97
C ASN A 54 -5.76 8.21 4.74
N LYS A 55 -4.64 8.95 4.72
CA LYS A 55 -4.23 9.75 3.55
C LYS A 55 -4.01 8.89 2.30
N ILE A 56 -3.44 7.70 2.46
CA ILE A 56 -3.20 6.75 1.36
C ILE A 56 -4.52 6.23 0.80
N ILE A 57 -5.48 5.88 1.67
CA ILE A 57 -6.82 5.38 1.28
C ILE A 57 -7.62 6.44 0.52
N GLU A 58 -7.46 7.71 0.90
CA GLU A 58 -8.10 8.83 0.20
C GLU A 58 -7.40 9.20 -1.12
N SER A 59 -6.20 8.68 -1.37
CA SER A 59 -5.43 9.00 -2.57
C SER A 59 -6.11 8.45 -3.84
N PRO A 60 -6.31 9.28 -4.87
CA PRO A 60 -6.85 8.81 -6.15
C PRO A 60 -5.90 7.80 -6.82
N LEU A 61 -4.61 7.85 -6.50
CA LEU A 61 -3.61 6.88 -7.00
C LEU A 61 -3.94 5.47 -6.53
N LEU A 62 -4.33 5.30 -5.26
CA LEU A 62 -4.64 3.98 -4.72
C LEU A 62 -5.83 3.35 -5.45
N LYS A 63 -6.89 4.15 -5.69
CA LYS A 63 -8.09 3.71 -6.43
C LYS A 63 -7.80 3.38 -7.89
N HIS A 64 -6.86 4.09 -8.50
CA HIS A 64 -6.45 3.82 -9.88
C HIS A 64 -5.71 2.48 -10.00
N TYR A 65 -4.91 2.12 -8.99
CA TYR A 65 -4.06 0.93 -9.02
C TYR A 65 -4.72 -0.32 -8.43
N ILE A 66 -5.58 -0.16 -7.42
CA ILE A 66 -6.43 -1.23 -6.91
C ILE A 66 -7.75 -1.14 -7.66
N LYS A 67 -7.93 -1.98 -8.68
CA LYS A 67 -9.20 -2.09 -9.41
C LYS A 67 -10.33 -2.39 -8.42
N SER A 68 -11.17 -1.38 -8.19
CA SER A 68 -12.49 -1.58 -7.60
C SER A 68 -13.41 -2.00 -8.76
N GLU A 69 -14.04 -3.16 -8.65
CA GLU A 69 -15.11 -3.58 -9.56
C GLU A 69 -16.35 -2.70 -9.41
#